data_AF-A0A7Y4U8Q1-F1
#
_entry.id   AF-A0A7Y4U8Q1-F1
#
_cell.length_a   1.000
_cell.length_b   1.000
_cell.length_c   1.000
_cell.angle_alpha   90.00
_cell.angle_beta   90.00
_cell.angle_gamma   90.00
#
_symmetry.space_group_name_H-M   'P 1'
#
loop_
_entity.id
_entity.type
_entity.pdbx_description
1 polymer ?
#
loop_
_entity_poly.entity_id
_entity_poly.type
_entity_poly.pdbx_seq_one_letter_code
_entity_poly.pdbx_strand_id
1 'polypeptide(L)'
;MDEPADRFETDDAVNETAEELSARTGIYGAIKRALIARGIPANEIAFIHHFKTPKKKAEAFAACNAGHIRVLLASTEKAGTGVNMQERLYALHHLDTPWRPSDIEQRERRILRQGNRFPAVHICTYITEGSFDGYMWQTLESKARFIGQIMAGEVTARTAEDVDQLVMTAAQIKAIASGNPRILEKVALEVELTKLERLYSVWLSNRRRMQFEAERLPDDITRATRFTEWQQRALKVRDAAESARSKADDFRIALRQKLETDKQTEFSDRKRAGAQLQQLAFA
;
A
#
# COMPACT_ATOMS: atom_id res chain seq x y z
N MET A 1 47.96 46.13 -50.29
CA MET A 1 47.38 46.52 -48.99
C MET A 1 46.06 45.81 -48.94
N ASP A 2 46.07 44.67 -48.24
CA ASP A 2 44.88 43.85 -47.97
C ASP A 2 43.90 44.62 -47.09
N GLU A 3 42.61 44.48 -47.40
CA GLU A 3 41.50 44.83 -46.51
C GLU A 3 41.57 44.02 -45.20
N PRO A 4 40.78 44.43 -44.19
CA PRO A 4 39.66 43.54 -43.93
C PRO A 4 38.33 44.27 -43.73
N ALA A 5 37.35 43.73 -44.44
CA ALA A 5 35.93 43.85 -44.19
C ALA A 5 35.58 43.57 -42.72
N ASP A 6 34.63 44.36 -42.21
CA ASP A 6 33.84 44.07 -41.01
C ASP A 6 33.31 42.64 -41.07
N ARG A 7 34.01 41.73 -40.39
CA ARG A 7 33.47 40.43 -40.01
C ARG A 7 32.66 40.69 -38.75
N PHE A 8 31.34 40.74 -38.90
CA PHE A 8 30.44 40.46 -37.79
C PHE A 8 30.88 39.12 -37.19
N GLU A 9 31.44 39.18 -35.98
CA GLU A 9 31.69 38.02 -35.14
C GLU A 9 30.37 37.27 -35.02
N THR A 10 30.28 36.13 -35.69
CA THR A 10 29.25 35.13 -35.43
C THR A 10 29.51 34.62 -34.02
N ASP A 11 28.79 35.23 -33.08
CA ASP A 11 28.75 34.87 -31.67
C ASP A 11 28.62 33.35 -31.53
N ASP A 12 29.43 32.81 -30.62
CA ASP A 12 29.75 31.40 -30.49
C ASP A 12 28.52 30.49 -30.61
N ALA A 13 28.54 29.59 -31.60
CA ALA A 13 27.56 28.51 -31.70
C ALA A 13 27.72 27.59 -30.48
N VAL A 14 26.97 27.91 -29.41
CA VAL A 14 26.76 27.01 -28.27
C VAL A 14 26.32 25.68 -28.83
N ASN A 15 27.18 24.67 -28.74
CA ASN A 15 26.94 23.35 -29.31
C ASN A 15 25.83 22.67 -28.49
N GLU A 16 24.58 22.95 -28.87
CA GLU A 16 23.37 22.49 -28.22
C GLU A 16 23.37 20.95 -28.23
N THR A 17 23.22 20.33 -27.06
CA THR A 17 23.16 18.86 -27.00
C THR A 17 21.95 18.35 -27.81
N ALA A 18 22.04 17.13 -28.38
CA ALA A 18 20.89 16.53 -29.10
C ALA A 18 19.60 16.49 -28.26
N GLU A 19 19.76 16.52 -26.94
CA GLU A 19 18.70 16.54 -25.93
C GLU A 19 18.08 17.93 -25.74
N GLU A 20 18.89 19.00 -25.73
CA GLU A 20 18.42 20.39 -25.73
C GLU A 20 17.76 20.74 -27.07
N LEU A 21 18.32 20.25 -28.17
CA LEU A 21 17.71 20.31 -29.48
C LEU A 21 16.37 19.56 -29.49
N SER A 22 16.27 18.34 -28.95
CA SER A 22 14.99 17.60 -28.84
C SER A 22 13.97 18.28 -27.91
N ALA A 23 14.42 18.91 -26.83
CA ALA A 23 13.56 19.71 -25.96
C ALA A 23 13.06 20.99 -26.65
N ARG A 24 13.79 21.50 -27.66
CA ARG A 24 13.44 22.68 -28.45
C ARG A 24 12.64 22.34 -29.71
N THR A 25 13.03 21.34 -30.49
CA THR A 25 12.50 20.99 -31.83
C THR A 25 11.80 19.64 -31.87
N GLY A 26 12.12 18.72 -30.95
CA GLY A 26 11.53 17.39 -30.86
C GLY A 26 10.16 17.35 -30.17
N ILE A 27 9.71 16.13 -29.85
CA ILE A 27 8.36 15.87 -29.31
C ILE A 27 8.14 16.55 -27.94
N TYR A 28 9.16 16.63 -27.10
CA TYR A 28 9.10 17.30 -25.79
C TYR A 28 8.79 18.79 -25.95
N GLY A 29 9.49 19.45 -26.88
CA GLY A 29 9.26 20.86 -27.20
C GLY A 29 7.89 21.10 -27.84
N ALA A 30 7.45 20.21 -28.73
CA ALA A 30 6.12 20.28 -29.33
C ALA A 30 5.01 20.19 -28.29
N ILE A 31 5.11 19.24 -27.34
CA ILE A 31 4.15 19.11 -26.23
C ILE A 31 4.16 20.39 -25.39
N LYS A 32 5.34 20.88 -24.98
CA LYS A 32 5.44 22.10 -24.16
C LYS A 32 4.78 23.30 -24.86
N ARG A 33 5.06 23.52 -26.15
CA ARG A 33 4.41 24.60 -26.93
C ARG A 33 2.89 24.42 -26.99
N ALA A 34 2.42 23.21 -27.24
CA ALA A 34 0.99 22.92 -27.32
C ALA A 34 0.25 23.12 -25.99
N LEU A 35 0.92 22.88 -24.86
CA LEU A 35 0.40 23.14 -23.51
C LEU A 35 0.38 24.64 -23.19
N ILE A 36 1.45 25.37 -23.56
CA ILE A 36 1.51 26.83 -23.39
C ILE A 36 0.43 27.51 -24.22
N ALA A 37 0.25 27.09 -25.47
CA ALA A 37 -0.82 27.60 -26.35
C ALA A 37 -2.23 27.35 -25.79
N ARG A 38 -2.40 26.34 -24.92
CA ARG A 38 -3.64 26.04 -24.20
C ARG A 38 -3.73 26.73 -22.82
N GLY A 39 -2.81 27.63 -22.51
CA GLY A 39 -2.84 28.47 -21.32
C GLY A 39 -2.09 27.94 -20.10
N ILE A 40 -1.26 26.90 -20.23
CA ILE A 40 -0.39 26.46 -19.12
C ILE A 40 0.87 27.32 -19.08
N PRO A 41 1.17 28.03 -17.98
CA PRO A 41 2.39 28.81 -17.84
C PRO A 41 3.66 27.98 -18.08
N ALA A 42 4.62 28.53 -18.82
CA ALA A 42 5.83 27.82 -19.22
C ALA A 42 6.72 27.38 -18.04
N ASN A 43 6.64 28.09 -16.91
CA ASN A 43 7.33 27.79 -15.66
C ASN A 43 6.68 26.65 -14.86
N GLU A 44 5.42 26.30 -15.15
CA GLU A 44 4.71 25.17 -14.54
C GLU A 44 4.95 23.85 -15.31
N ILE A 45 5.74 23.88 -16.40
CA ILE A 45 6.08 22.73 -17.23
C ILE A 45 7.59 22.45 -17.13
N ALA A 46 7.93 21.27 -16.65
CA ALA A 46 9.32 20.87 -16.43
C ALA A 46 9.69 19.59 -17.19
N PHE A 47 10.97 19.49 -17.57
CA PHE A 47 11.55 18.30 -18.18
C PHE A 47 12.50 17.65 -17.18
N ILE A 48 12.35 16.35 -16.90
CA ILE A 48 13.21 15.67 -15.93
C ILE A 48 14.71 15.74 -16.30
N HIS A 49 14.99 15.85 -17.60
CA HIS A 49 16.33 15.91 -18.18
C HIS A 49 17.11 17.16 -17.78
N HIS A 50 16.41 18.25 -17.43
CA HIS A 50 17.04 19.50 -16.99
C HIS A 50 17.62 19.37 -15.56
N PHE A 51 17.14 18.39 -14.78
CA PHE A 51 17.58 18.15 -13.42
C PHE A 51 18.63 17.03 -13.38
N LYS A 52 19.89 17.37 -13.67
CA LYS A 52 20.98 16.40 -13.79
C LYS A 52 21.45 15.80 -12.45
N THR A 53 21.32 16.55 -11.34
CA THR A 53 21.79 16.10 -10.02
C THR A 53 20.65 15.53 -9.18
N PRO A 54 20.92 14.56 -8.26
CA PRO A 54 19.91 14.03 -7.36
C PRO A 54 19.21 15.12 -6.53
N LYS A 55 19.96 16.11 -6.06
CA LYS A 55 19.41 17.27 -5.32
C LYS A 55 18.40 18.05 -6.16
N LYS A 56 18.76 18.41 -7.39
CA LYS A 56 17.85 19.14 -8.31
C LYS A 56 16.62 18.32 -8.68
N LYS A 57 16.75 16.99 -8.81
CA LYS A 57 15.59 16.11 -9.03
C LYS A 57 14.65 16.10 -7.82
N ALA A 58 15.20 16.01 -6.60
CA ALA A 58 14.41 16.07 -5.38
C ALA A 58 13.67 17.40 -5.24
N GLU A 59 14.32 18.53 -5.56
CA GLU A 59 13.70 19.86 -5.61
C GLU A 59 12.55 19.91 -6.63
N ALA A 60 12.74 19.34 -7.82
CA ALA A 60 11.69 19.25 -8.84
C ALA A 60 10.50 18.40 -8.36
N PHE A 61 10.75 17.25 -7.73
CA PHE A 61 9.69 16.41 -7.18
C PHE A 61 8.93 17.10 -6.04
N ALA A 62 9.64 17.82 -5.16
CA ALA A 62 9.01 18.64 -4.13
C ALA A 62 8.15 19.76 -4.73
N ALA A 63 8.63 20.42 -5.79
CA ALA A 63 7.87 21.43 -6.52
C ALA A 63 6.61 20.86 -7.18
N CYS A 64 6.66 19.63 -7.69
CA CYS A 64 5.47 18.92 -8.18
C CYS A 64 4.47 18.61 -7.05
N ASN A 65 4.92 18.10 -5.89
CA ASN A 65 4.05 17.84 -4.73
C ASN A 65 3.43 19.14 -4.17
N ALA A 66 4.18 20.25 -4.19
CA ALA A 66 3.67 21.56 -3.81
C ALA A 66 2.65 22.12 -4.82
N GLY A 67 2.74 21.70 -6.08
CA GLY A 67 1.89 22.16 -7.19
C GLY A 67 2.48 23.32 -7.99
N HIS A 68 3.76 23.65 -7.80
CA HIS A 68 4.47 24.66 -8.60
C HIS A 68 4.81 24.15 -10.01
N ILE A 69 5.01 22.85 -10.15
CA ILE A 69 5.13 22.17 -11.45
C ILE A 69 3.85 21.35 -11.66
N ARG A 70 3.08 21.69 -12.68
CA ARG A 70 1.84 20.98 -13.04
C ARG A 70 2.07 19.84 -14.01
N VAL A 71 3.07 19.97 -14.89
CA VAL A 71 3.38 18.97 -15.90
C VAL A 71 4.86 18.65 -15.85
N LEU A 72 5.18 17.39 -15.52
CA LEU A 72 6.53 16.86 -15.58
C LEU A 72 6.64 15.85 -16.72
N LEU A 73 7.47 16.16 -17.70
CA LEU A 73 7.76 15.30 -18.84
C LEU A 73 9.05 14.52 -18.57
N ALA A 74 8.98 13.20 -18.71
CA ALA A 74 10.06 12.30 -18.34
C ALA A 74 10.14 11.06 -19.21
N SER A 75 11.37 10.58 -19.46
CA SER A 75 11.60 9.25 -20.02
C SER A 75 11.56 8.17 -18.93
N THR A 76 11.25 6.93 -19.33
CA THR A 76 11.20 5.75 -18.43
C THR A 76 12.49 5.60 -17.64
N GLU A 77 13.63 5.74 -18.33
CA GLU A 77 14.97 5.58 -17.77
C GLU A 77 15.31 6.69 -16.77
N LYS A 78 15.05 7.96 -17.11
CA LYS A 78 15.46 9.10 -16.28
C LYS A 78 14.58 9.30 -15.05
N ALA A 79 13.37 8.73 -15.08
CA ALA A 79 12.46 8.64 -13.93
C ALA A 79 12.43 7.23 -13.29
N GLY A 80 13.38 6.34 -13.64
CA GLY A 80 13.39 4.92 -13.27
C GLY A 80 13.38 4.64 -11.77
N THR A 81 14.18 5.35 -10.98
CA THR A 81 14.35 5.06 -9.54
C THR A 81 14.30 6.34 -8.70
N GLY A 82 13.65 6.27 -7.54
CA GLY A 82 13.66 7.36 -6.54
C GLY A 82 12.75 8.56 -6.82
N VAL A 83 11.70 8.41 -7.63
CA VAL A 83 10.70 9.49 -7.83
C VAL A 83 9.77 9.56 -6.63
N ASN A 84 9.88 10.63 -5.84
CA ASN A 84 9.01 10.94 -4.69
C ASN A 84 8.03 12.06 -5.05
N MET A 85 7.23 11.82 -6.07
CA MET A 85 6.19 12.74 -6.53
C MET A 85 4.87 11.96 -6.51
N GLN A 86 4.14 12.00 -5.40
CA GLN A 86 2.90 11.22 -5.23
C GLN A 86 1.71 12.03 -4.72
N GLU A 87 1.91 13.21 -4.15
CA GLU A 87 0.84 13.92 -3.42
C GLU A 87 -0.20 14.56 -4.34
N ARG A 88 0.19 14.95 -5.56
CA ARG A 88 -0.65 15.71 -6.49
C ARG A 88 -0.61 15.15 -7.92
N LEU A 89 -0.67 13.83 -8.06
CA LEU A 89 -0.72 13.22 -9.38
C LEU A 89 -2.16 12.98 -9.83
N TYR A 90 -2.59 13.67 -10.88
CA TYR A 90 -3.94 13.52 -11.42
C TYR A 90 -3.99 12.53 -12.60
N ALA A 91 -3.01 12.62 -13.50
CA ALA A 91 -2.96 11.78 -14.69
C ALA A 91 -1.52 11.37 -15.04
N LEU A 92 -1.39 10.16 -15.59
CA LEU A 92 -0.17 9.61 -16.18
C LEU A 92 -0.44 9.40 -17.67
N HIS A 93 0.45 9.94 -18.51
CA HIS A 93 0.31 9.91 -19.96
C HIS A 93 1.40 9.03 -20.58
N HIS A 94 1.02 7.87 -21.12
CA HIS A 94 1.88 7.00 -21.92
C HIS A 94 1.81 7.40 -23.38
N LEU A 95 2.85 8.10 -23.84
CA LEU A 95 2.99 8.48 -25.25
C LEU A 95 3.58 7.35 -26.11
N ASP A 96 4.40 6.50 -25.50
CA ASP A 96 5.10 5.40 -26.15
C ASP A 96 4.79 4.05 -25.48
N THR A 97 4.84 3.00 -26.29
CA THR A 97 4.69 1.62 -25.82
C THR A 97 6.07 1.02 -25.55
N PRO A 98 6.42 0.67 -24.29
CA PRO A 98 7.71 0.03 -24.00
C PRO A 98 7.72 -1.43 -24.45
N TRP A 99 8.90 -2.05 -24.45
CA TRP A 99 9.08 -3.45 -24.88
C TRP A 99 8.94 -4.48 -23.75
N ARG A 100 8.95 -4.03 -22.49
CA ARG A 100 8.91 -4.86 -21.29
C ARG A 100 7.65 -4.55 -20.47
N PRO A 101 6.88 -5.58 -20.06
CA PRO A 101 5.75 -5.43 -19.15
C PRO A 101 6.10 -4.69 -17.85
N SER A 102 7.26 -4.99 -17.28
CA SER A 102 7.77 -4.36 -16.05
C SER A 102 7.92 -2.84 -16.17
N ASP A 103 8.24 -2.34 -17.36
CA ASP A 103 8.43 -0.91 -17.57
C ASP A 103 7.08 -0.17 -17.49
N ILE A 104 5.99 -0.77 -17.98
CA ILE A 104 4.63 -0.20 -17.84
C ILE A 104 4.23 -0.19 -16.38
N GLU A 105 4.33 -1.35 -15.73
CA GLU A 105 3.95 -1.49 -14.33
C GLU A 105 4.76 -0.53 -13.43
N GLN A 106 6.06 -0.37 -13.70
CA GLN A 106 6.92 0.57 -12.98
C GLN A 106 6.53 2.03 -13.25
N ARG A 107 6.09 2.38 -14.46
CA ARG A 107 5.59 3.74 -14.75
C ARG A 107 4.27 3.99 -14.00
N GLU A 108 3.33 3.05 -14.04
CA GLU A 108 2.00 3.17 -13.39
C GLU A 108 2.11 3.16 -11.86
N ARG A 109 3.01 2.36 -11.28
CA ARG A 109 3.32 2.36 -9.84
C ARG A 109 3.89 3.68 -9.32
N ARG A 110 4.17 4.67 -10.18
CA ARG A 110 4.54 6.04 -9.76
C ARG A 110 3.31 6.86 -9.37
N ILE A 111 2.19 6.67 -10.09
CA ILE A 111 0.94 7.38 -9.84
C ILE A 111 0.00 6.61 -8.90
N LEU A 112 0.03 5.28 -8.97
CA LEU A 112 -0.73 4.39 -8.09
C LEU A 112 0.01 4.21 -6.75
N ARG A 113 0.01 5.27 -5.94
CA ARG A 113 0.62 5.28 -4.60
C ARG A 113 -0.32 5.86 -3.56
N GLN A 114 -0.19 5.37 -2.32
CA GLN A 114 -0.82 5.99 -1.17
C GLN A 114 -0.26 7.40 -0.93
N GLY A 115 -1.06 8.29 -0.35
CA GLY A 115 -0.68 9.68 -0.05
C GLY A 115 -1.01 10.68 -1.16
N ASN A 116 -1.61 10.24 -2.27
CA ASN A 116 -2.16 11.15 -3.27
C ASN A 116 -3.44 11.83 -2.74
N ARG A 117 -3.57 13.13 -2.99
CA ARG A 117 -4.72 13.93 -2.57
C ARG A 117 -5.95 13.71 -3.44
N PHE A 118 -5.77 13.22 -4.66
CA PHE A 118 -6.87 12.90 -5.55
C PHE A 118 -7.41 11.49 -5.25
N PRO A 119 -8.74 11.31 -5.18
CA PRO A 119 -9.34 10.00 -4.86
C PRO A 119 -9.19 8.99 -5.99
N ALA A 120 -8.96 9.45 -7.21
CA ALA A 120 -8.74 8.64 -8.40
C ALA A 120 -7.67 9.29 -9.29
N VAL A 121 -7.03 8.47 -10.11
CA VAL A 121 -6.00 8.88 -11.07
C VAL A 121 -6.34 8.36 -12.46
N HIS A 122 -5.91 9.07 -13.49
CA HIS A 122 -6.15 8.70 -14.88
C HIS A 122 -4.87 8.19 -15.53
N ILE A 123 -4.89 6.96 -16.06
CA ILE A 123 -3.79 6.43 -16.88
C ILE A 123 -4.26 6.52 -18.33
N CYS A 124 -3.61 7.38 -19.10
CA CYS A 124 -3.94 7.67 -20.49
C CYS A 124 -2.87 7.10 -21.40
N THR A 125 -3.23 6.12 -22.23
CA THR A 125 -2.34 5.57 -23.24
C THR A 125 -2.75 6.06 -24.62
N TYR A 126 -1.79 6.61 -25.36
CA TYR A 126 -2.01 7.10 -26.72
C TYR A 126 -1.57 6.04 -27.72
N ILE A 127 -2.46 5.72 -28.66
CA ILE A 127 -2.24 4.75 -29.72
C ILE A 127 -2.63 5.40 -31.04
N THR A 128 -1.85 5.11 -32.07
CA THR A 128 -2.21 5.51 -33.44
C THR A 128 -2.95 4.36 -34.12
N GLU A 129 -4.15 4.61 -34.65
CA GLU A 129 -4.90 3.59 -35.39
C GLU A 129 -4.15 3.12 -36.63
N GLY A 130 -4.19 1.81 -36.91
CA GLY A 130 -3.48 1.23 -38.05
C GLY A 130 -1.94 1.29 -37.97
N SER A 131 -1.38 1.64 -36.81
CA SER A 131 0.07 1.70 -36.61
C SER A 131 0.66 0.39 -36.09
N PHE A 132 1.99 0.33 -36.02
CA PHE A 132 2.72 -0.77 -35.42
C PHE A 132 2.50 -0.91 -33.90
N ASP A 133 1.85 0.07 -33.25
CA ASP A 133 1.54 0.04 -31.81
C ASP A 133 0.70 -1.19 -31.45
N GLY A 134 -0.23 -1.62 -32.31
CA GLY A 134 -1.03 -2.82 -32.06
C GLY A 134 -0.19 -4.09 -31.92
N TYR A 135 0.87 -4.22 -32.71
CA TYR A 135 1.81 -5.34 -32.63
C TYR A 135 2.66 -5.29 -31.35
N MET A 136 3.08 -4.09 -30.95
CA MET A 136 3.82 -3.87 -29.70
C MET A 136 3.01 -4.32 -28.49
N TRP A 137 1.74 -3.91 -28.42
CA TRP A 137 0.83 -4.31 -27.36
C TRP A 137 0.52 -5.79 -27.37
N GLN A 138 0.37 -6.41 -28.54
CA GLN A 138 0.25 -7.88 -28.63
C GLN A 138 1.49 -8.60 -28.08
N THR A 139 2.68 -8.08 -28.35
CA THR A 139 3.94 -8.65 -27.85
C THR A 139 4.01 -8.53 -26.33
N LEU A 140 3.64 -7.38 -25.77
CA LEU A 140 3.54 -7.16 -24.34
C LEU A 140 2.51 -8.08 -23.68
N GLU A 141 1.32 -8.21 -24.27
CA GLU A 141 0.24 -9.11 -23.81
C GLU A 141 0.76 -10.55 -23.68
N SER A 142 1.48 -11.02 -24.69
CA SER A 142 2.01 -12.37 -24.74
C SER A 142 3.07 -12.60 -23.65
N LYS A 143 3.97 -11.62 -23.47
CA LYS A 143 4.98 -11.66 -22.40
C LYS A 143 4.36 -11.60 -21.00
N ALA A 144 3.38 -10.73 -20.79
CA ALA A 144 2.71 -10.56 -19.51
C ALA A 144 1.93 -11.83 -19.12
N ARG A 145 1.20 -12.42 -20.07
CA ARG A 145 0.50 -13.70 -19.88
C ARG A 145 1.45 -14.82 -19.46
N PHE A 146 2.59 -14.94 -20.15
CA PHE A 146 3.60 -15.95 -19.82
C PHE A 146 4.18 -15.75 -18.42
N ILE A 147 4.51 -14.51 -18.03
CA ILE A 147 4.98 -14.18 -16.68
C ILE A 147 3.91 -14.54 -15.64
N GLY A 148 2.65 -14.19 -15.88
CA GLY A 148 1.53 -14.51 -14.99
C GLY A 148 1.37 -16.02 -14.76
N GLN A 149 1.46 -16.81 -15.82
CA GLN A 149 1.41 -18.28 -15.74
C GLN A 149 2.54 -18.86 -14.88
N ILE A 150 3.76 -18.36 -15.04
CA ILE A 150 4.91 -18.78 -14.21
C ILE A 150 4.69 -18.39 -12.75
N MET A 151 4.26 -17.15 -12.49
CA MET A 151 4.04 -16.65 -11.13
C MET A 151 2.93 -17.41 -10.39
N ALA A 152 1.92 -17.90 -11.10
CA ALA A 152 0.85 -18.73 -10.56
C ALA A 152 1.30 -20.17 -10.25
N GLY A 153 2.46 -20.62 -10.73
CA GLY A 153 2.95 -22.00 -10.55
C GLY A 153 2.20 -23.04 -11.39
N GLU A 154 1.32 -22.61 -12.30
CA GLU A 154 0.49 -23.48 -13.14
C GLU A 154 1.13 -23.69 -14.51
N VAL A 155 2.14 -24.56 -14.58
CA VAL A 155 2.86 -24.85 -15.85
C VAL A 155 1.98 -25.61 -16.87
N THR A 156 0.81 -26.12 -16.46
CA THR A 156 -0.06 -26.98 -17.27
C THR A 156 -1.47 -26.43 -17.54
N ALA A 157 -1.89 -25.32 -16.95
CA ALA A 157 -3.26 -24.84 -17.14
C ALA A 157 -3.40 -24.08 -18.47
N ARG A 158 -4.14 -24.67 -19.42
CA ARG A 158 -4.65 -24.02 -20.65
C ARG A 158 -5.63 -22.86 -20.37
N THR A 159 -5.82 -22.48 -19.11
CA THR A 159 -6.70 -21.42 -18.63
C THR A 159 -6.04 -20.77 -17.42
N ALA A 160 -5.34 -19.65 -17.63
CA ALA A 160 -4.97 -18.79 -16.53
C ALA A 160 -6.23 -18.06 -16.06
N GLU A 161 -6.83 -18.50 -14.95
CA GLU A 161 -8.04 -17.86 -14.40
C GLU A 161 -7.74 -16.44 -13.88
N ASP A 162 -6.49 -16.14 -13.53
CA ASP A 162 -6.04 -14.79 -13.22
C ASP A 162 -5.37 -14.14 -14.43
N VAL A 163 -6.20 -13.52 -15.28
CA VAL A 163 -5.72 -12.64 -16.34
C VAL A 163 -5.19 -11.37 -15.69
N ASP A 164 -3.87 -11.15 -15.82
CA ASP A 164 -3.20 -9.96 -15.35
C ASP A 164 -3.83 -8.69 -15.96
N GLN A 165 -3.92 -7.61 -15.16
CA GLN A 165 -4.55 -6.36 -15.55
C GLN A 165 -3.89 -5.76 -16.80
N LEU A 166 -2.57 -5.95 -16.95
CA LEU A 166 -1.83 -5.51 -18.12
C LEU A 166 -2.26 -6.23 -19.41
N VAL A 167 -2.61 -7.52 -19.32
CA VAL A 167 -3.11 -8.32 -20.45
C VAL A 167 -4.45 -7.78 -20.92
N MET A 168 -5.35 -7.43 -19.99
CA MET A 168 -6.65 -6.83 -20.32
C MET A 168 -6.49 -5.47 -21.00
N THR A 169 -5.61 -4.62 -20.47
CA THR A 169 -5.28 -3.30 -21.07
C THR A 169 -4.70 -3.47 -22.47
N ALA A 170 -3.75 -4.41 -22.66
CA ALA A 170 -3.14 -4.66 -23.96
C ALA A 170 -4.17 -5.15 -25.01
N ALA A 171 -5.13 -5.99 -24.61
CA ALA A 171 -6.21 -6.45 -25.48
C ALA A 171 -7.12 -5.30 -25.93
N GLN A 172 -7.50 -4.41 -25.01
CA GLN A 172 -8.29 -3.20 -25.33
C GLN A 172 -7.54 -2.30 -26.31
N ILE A 173 -6.25 -2.10 -26.08
CA ILE A 173 -5.41 -1.27 -26.94
C ILE A 173 -5.30 -1.86 -28.34
N LYS A 174 -5.10 -3.18 -28.45
CA LYS A 174 -5.11 -3.88 -29.74
C LYS A 174 -6.43 -3.72 -30.47
N ALA A 175 -7.56 -3.76 -29.75
CA ALA A 175 -8.87 -3.53 -30.33
C ALA A 175 -9.01 -2.11 -30.89
N ILE A 176 -8.56 -1.09 -30.16
CA ILE A 176 -8.53 0.32 -30.63
C ILE A 176 -7.62 0.43 -31.87
N ALA A 177 -6.42 -0.13 -31.82
CA ALA A 177 -5.47 -0.08 -32.94
C ALA A 177 -6.03 -0.71 -34.23
N SER A 178 -6.94 -1.67 -34.12
CA SER A 178 -7.60 -2.32 -35.26
C SER A 178 -8.58 -1.41 -36.01
N GLY A 179 -9.05 -0.31 -35.40
CA GLY A 179 -10.03 0.61 -35.99
C GLY A 179 -11.43 0.02 -36.20
N ASN A 180 -11.69 -1.21 -35.76
CA ASN A 180 -13.00 -1.86 -35.91
C ASN A 180 -13.85 -1.70 -34.63
N PRO A 181 -14.96 -0.95 -34.68
CA PRO A 181 -15.81 -0.70 -33.51
C PRO A 181 -16.36 -1.97 -32.86
N ARG A 182 -16.64 -3.02 -33.63
CA ARG A 182 -17.16 -4.29 -33.10
C ARG A 182 -16.13 -5.07 -32.28
N ILE A 183 -14.86 -4.97 -32.66
CA ILE A 183 -13.77 -5.60 -31.90
C ILE A 183 -13.58 -4.86 -30.57
N LEU A 184 -13.67 -3.52 -30.60
CA LEU A 184 -13.63 -2.71 -29.39
C LEU A 184 -14.77 -3.05 -28.42
N GLU A 185 -16.00 -3.11 -28.93
CA GLU A 185 -17.19 -3.47 -28.15
C GLU A 185 -17.05 -4.87 -27.55
N LYS A 186 -16.63 -5.85 -28.35
CA LYS A 186 -16.38 -7.22 -27.87
C LYS A 186 -15.38 -7.24 -26.72
N VAL A 187 -14.22 -6.61 -26.89
CA VAL A 187 -13.17 -6.62 -25.85
C VAL A 187 -13.63 -5.86 -24.61
N ALA A 188 -14.38 -4.76 -24.76
CA ALA A 188 -14.96 -4.06 -23.62
C ALA A 188 -15.91 -4.95 -22.81
N LEU A 189 -16.80 -5.68 -23.50
CA LEU A 189 -17.71 -6.63 -22.88
C LEU A 189 -16.98 -7.82 -22.22
N GLU A 190 -15.93 -8.35 -22.84
CA GLU A 190 -15.10 -9.42 -22.26
C GLU A 190 -14.44 -8.95 -20.95
N VAL A 191 -13.91 -7.73 -20.90
CA VAL A 191 -13.31 -7.16 -19.69
C VAL A 191 -14.34 -6.99 -18.58
N GLU A 192 -15.54 -6.49 -18.92
CA GLU A 192 -16.62 -6.33 -17.95
C GLU A 192 -17.12 -7.69 -17.43
N LEU A 193 -17.27 -8.67 -18.30
CA LEU A 193 -17.65 -10.03 -17.94
C LEU A 193 -16.65 -10.64 -16.96
N THR A 194 -15.35 -10.62 -17.25
CA THR A 194 -14.32 -11.16 -16.36
C THR A 194 -14.33 -10.46 -15.00
N LYS A 195 -14.55 -9.15 -14.97
CA LYS A 195 -14.68 -8.38 -13.71
C LYS A 195 -15.89 -8.88 -12.90
N LEU A 196 -17.05 -9.05 -13.54
CA LEU A 196 -18.27 -9.52 -12.89
C LEU A 196 -18.12 -10.96 -12.39
N GLU A 197 -17.52 -11.85 -13.17
CA GLU A 197 -17.23 -13.23 -12.79
C GLU A 197 -16.33 -13.29 -11.54
N ARG A 198 -15.27 -12.46 -11.50
CA ARG A 198 -14.40 -12.35 -10.32
C ARG A 198 -15.17 -11.90 -9.08
N LEU A 199 -15.99 -10.85 -9.20
CA LEU A 199 -16.83 -10.35 -8.10
C LEU A 199 -17.81 -11.41 -7.62
N TYR A 200 -18.43 -12.14 -8.54
CA TYR A 200 -19.37 -13.20 -8.22
C TYR A 200 -18.69 -14.36 -7.50
N SER A 201 -17.50 -14.79 -7.95
CA SER A 201 -16.70 -15.83 -7.29
C SER A 201 -16.29 -15.44 -5.86
N VAL A 202 -15.89 -14.18 -5.65
CA VAL A 202 -15.61 -13.64 -4.30
C VAL A 202 -16.87 -13.65 -3.44
N TRP A 203 -18.00 -13.17 -3.98
CA TRP A 203 -19.27 -13.18 -3.26
C TRP A 203 -19.70 -14.59 -2.87
N LEU A 204 -19.59 -15.56 -3.78
CA LEU A 204 -19.95 -16.96 -3.53
C LEU A 204 -19.07 -17.59 -2.44
N SER A 205 -17.78 -17.31 -2.45
CA SER A 205 -16.83 -17.77 -1.43
C SER A 205 -17.11 -17.12 -0.07
N ASN A 206 -17.38 -15.82 -0.05
CA ASN A 206 -17.78 -15.11 1.17
C ASN A 206 -19.09 -15.66 1.74
N ARG A 207 -20.10 -15.89 0.89
CA ARG A 207 -21.38 -16.46 1.31
C ARG A 207 -21.19 -17.84 1.94
N ARG A 208 -20.40 -18.72 1.31
CA ARG A 208 -20.07 -20.04 1.86
C ARG A 208 -19.37 -19.92 3.21
N ARG A 209 -18.36 -19.05 3.33
CA ARG A 209 -17.67 -18.81 4.60
C ARG A 209 -18.63 -18.34 5.69
N MET A 210 -19.49 -17.37 5.39
CA MET A 210 -20.47 -16.83 6.33
C MET A 210 -21.50 -17.88 6.75
N GLN A 211 -21.91 -18.78 5.85
CA GLN A 211 -22.80 -19.89 6.18
C GLN A 211 -22.13 -20.87 7.16
N PHE A 212 -20.91 -21.32 6.85
CA PHE A 212 -20.14 -22.19 7.75
C PHE A 212 -19.89 -21.54 9.11
N GLU A 213 -19.59 -20.24 9.14
CA GLU A 213 -19.39 -19.50 10.38
C GLU A 213 -20.69 -19.41 11.19
N ALA A 214 -21.81 -19.06 10.56
CA ALA A 214 -23.12 -19.02 11.21
C ALA A 214 -23.53 -20.37 11.80
N GLU A 215 -23.24 -21.48 11.13
CA GLU A 215 -23.48 -22.83 11.63
C GLU A 215 -22.60 -23.18 12.83
N ARG A 216 -21.35 -22.72 12.87
CA ARG A 216 -20.38 -23.06 13.94
C ARG A 216 -20.49 -22.17 15.18
N LEU A 217 -20.94 -20.92 15.01
CA LEU A 217 -21.00 -19.92 16.08
C LEU A 217 -21.78 -20.39 17.34
N PRO A 218 -22.95 -21.05 17.25
CA PRO A 218 -23.67 -21.53 18.43
C PRO A 218 -22.88 -22.54 19.26
N ASP A 219 -22.17 -23.45 18.60
CA ASP A 219 -21.32 -24.43 19.25
C ASP A 219 -20.09 -23.78 19.89
N ASP A 220 -19.47 -22.81 19.21
CA ASP A 220 -18.37 -22.01 19.73
C ASP A 220 -18.80 -21.22 20.99
N ILE A 221 -19.98 -20.58 20.95
CA ILE A 221 -20.57 -19.87 22.10
C ILE A 221 -20.84 -20.84 23.25
N THR A 222 -21.38 -22.02 22.96
CA THR A 222 -21.66 -23.03 24.00
C THR A 222 -20.38 -23.51 24.66
N ARG A 223 -19.33 -23.81 23.88
CA ARG A 223 -18.01 -24.19 24.39
C ARG A 223 -17.39 -23.07 25.24
N ALA A 224 -17.41 -21.84 24.72
CA ALA A 224 -16.87 -20.68 25.43
C ALA A 224 -17.60 -20.43 26.75
N THR A 225 -18.93 -20.46 26.75
CA THR A 225 -19.77 -20.29 27.95
C THR A 225 -19.44 -21.33 29.00
N ARG A 226 -19.39 -22.62 28.61
CA ARG A 226 -19.02 -23.71 29.53
C ARG A 226 -17.62 -23.53 30.12
N PHE A 227 -16.68 -23.09 29.30
CA PHE A 227 -15.32 -22.80 29.76
C PHE A 227 -15.29 -21.66 30.77
N THR A 228 -16.00 -20.55 30.49
CA THR A 228 -16.11 -19.42 31.42
C THR A 228 -16.77 -19.82 32.74
N GLU A 229 -17.85 -20.62 32.69
CA GLU A 229 -18.50 -21.15 33.89
C GLU A 229 -17.56 -22.01 34.73
N TRP A 230 -16.78 -22.88 34.08
CA TRP A 230 -15.78 -23.71 34.75
C TRP A 230 -14.72 -22.86 35.46
N GLN A 231 -14.20 -21.83 34.77
CA GLN A 231 -13.24 -20.88 35.35
C GLN A 231 -13.83 -20.14 36.56
N GLN A 232 -15.07 -19.67 36.45
CA GLN A 232 -15.76 -18.99 37.57
C GLN A 232 -15.95 -19.92 38.77
N ARG A 233 -16.27 -21.20 38.55
CA ARG A 233 -16.36 -22.19 39.63
C ARG A 233 -15.00 -22.42 40.29
N ALA A 234 -13.94 -22.57 39.50
CA ALA A 234 -12.58 -22.73 40.02
C ALA A 234 -12.13 -21.54 40.87
N LEU A 235 -12.42 -20.31 40.43
CA LEU A 235 -12.15 -19.09 41.21
C LEU A 235 -12.91 -19.08 42.55
N LYS A 236 -14.21 -19.40 42.55
CA LYS A 236 -15.00 -19.48 43.79
C LYS A 236 -14.44 -20.49 44.80
N VAL A 237 -13.99 -21.65 44.33
CA VAL A 237 -13.39 -22.68 45.20
C VAL A 237 -12.07 -22.18 45.80
N ARG A 238 -11.22 -21.56 44.99
CA ARG A 238 -9.98 -20.93 45.47
C ARG A 238 -10.27 -19.86 46.52
N ASP A 239 -11.15 -18.91 46.21
CA ASP A 239 -11.45 -17.77 47.09
C ASP A 239 -12.11 -18.23 48.41
N ALA A 240 -12.94 -19.27 48.36
CA ALA A 240 -13.52 -19.90 49.55
C ALA A 240 -12.45 -20.60 50.40
N ALA A 241 -11.49 -21.30 49.78
CA ALA A 241 -10.38 -21.93 50.48
C ALA A 241 -9.43 -20.90 51.13
N GLU A 242 -9.16 -19.79 50.46
CA GLU A 242 -8.40 -18.65 51.02
C GLU A 242 -9.14 -18.01 52.19
N SER A 243 -10.45 -17.77 52.06
CA SER A 243 -11.28 -17.23 53.13
C SER A 243 -11.37 -18.16 54.34
N ALA A 244 -11.43 -19.48 54.12
CA ALA A 244 -11.43 -20.48 55.18
C ALA A 244 -10.06 -20.54 55.90
N ARG A 245 -8.95 -20.45 55.15
CA ARG A 245 -7.60 -20.30 55.75
C ARG A 245 -7.50 -19.04 56.59
N SER A 246 -8.00 -17.90 56.10
CA SER A 246 -7.97 -16.64 56.84
C SER A 246 -8.84 -16.67 58.10
N LYS A 247 -9.94 -17.43 58.14
CA LYS A 247 -10.78 -17.63 59.34
C LYS A 247 -10.20 -18.65 60.32
N ALA A 248 -9.46 -19.63 59.84
CA ALA A 248 -8.80 -20.64 60.69
C ALA A 248 -7.57 -20.08 61.42
N ASP A 249 -7.01 -18.95 60.96
CA ASP A 249 -5.85 -18.28 61.57
C ASP A 249 -6.24 -17.28 62.70
N ASP A 250 -7.49 -17.35 63.19
CA ASP A 250 -7.98 -16.59 64.35
C ASP A 250 -7.27 -17.09 65.64
N PHE A 251 -6.06 -16.59 65.86
CA PHE A 251 -5.24 -16.92 67.02
C PHE A 251 -5.97 -16.55 68.32
N ARG A 252 -6.17 -17.52 69.21
CA ARG A 252 -6.62 -17.29 70.59
C ARG A 252 -5.77 -18.09 71.55
N ILE A 253 -5.31 -17.44 72.61
CA ILE A 253 -4.55 -18.08 73.68
C ILE A 253 -5.02 -17.53 75.03
N ALA A 254 -5.29 -18.42 75.99
CA ALA A 254 -5.58 -18.05 77.35
C ALA A 254 -4.28 -18.09 78.16
N LEU A 255 -3.91 -16.95 78.75
CA LEU A 255 -2.72 -16.81 79.58
C LEU A 255 -3.12 -16.37 80.99
N ARG A 256 -2.40 -16.86 82.00
CA ARG A 256 -2.64 -16.47 83.40
C ARG A 256 -2.35 -14.98 83.61
N GLN A 257 -3.07 -14.34 84.52
CA GLN A 257 -2.83 -12.93 84.86
C GLN A 257 -1.57 -12.73 85.69
N LYS A 258 -1.29 -13.66 86.62
CA LYS A 258 -0.11 -13.70 87.51
C LYS A 258 0.22 -15.16 87.85
N LEU A 259 1.45 -15.50 88.24
CA LEU A 259 1.82 -16.89 88.57
C LEU A 259 1.01 -17.46 89.74
N GLU A 260 0.69 -16.62 90.71
CA GLU A 260 0.09 -17.01 91.99
C GLU A 260 -1.45 -17.13 91.94
N THR A 261 -2.08 -16.75 90.83
CA THR A 261 -3.55 -16.74 90.70
C THR A 261 -4.01 -17.56 89.52
N ASP A 262 -5.05 -18.37 89.70
CA ASP A 262 -5.58 -19.24 88.63
C ASP A 262 -6.51 -18.51 87.64
N LYS A 263 -6.55 -17.18 87.69
CA LYS A 263 -7.34 -16.35 86.77
C LYS A 263 -6.63 -16.22 85.43
N GLN A 264 -7.29 -16.66 84.36
CA GLN A 264 -6.80 -16.59 82.99
C GLN A 264 -7.51 -15.48 82.20
N THR A 265 -6.79 -14.87 81.26
CA THR A 265 -7.34 -13.89 80.31
C THR A 265 -7.08 -14.39 78.89
N GLU A 266 -8.08 -14.29 78.03
CA GLU A 266 -7.98 -14.72 76.64
C GLU A 266 -7.46 -13.56 75.77
N PHE A 267 -6.45 -13.85 74.94
CA PHE A 267 -5.85 -12.91 74.01
C PHE A 267 -6.06 -13.38 72.58
N SER A 268 -6.60 -12.50 71.74
CA SER A 268 -6.73 -12.71 70.29
C SER A 268 -5.64 -12.02 69.47
N ASP A 269 -4.80 -11.19 70.10
CA ASP A 269 -3.67 -10.50 69.48
C ASP A 269 -2.34 -11.12 69.94
N ARG A 270 -1.58 -11.67 68.99
CA ARG A 270 -0.27 -12.33 69.23
C ARG A 270 0.73 -11.41 69.95
N LYS A 271 0.72 -10.08 69.70
CA LYS A 271 1.64 -9.14 70.38
C LYS A 271 1.29 -8.95 71.85
N ARG A 272 0.00 -8.82 72.17
CA ARG A 272 -0.47 -8.66 73.56
C ARG A 272 -0.27 -9.95 74.36
N ALA A 273 -0.52 -11.11 73.75
CA ALA A 273 -0.22 -12.40 74.35
C ALA A 273 1.28 -12.55 74.66
N GLY A 274 2.17 -12.14 73.76
CA GLY A 274 3.62 -12.17 73.98
C GLY A 274 4.09 -11.30 75.15
N ALA A 275 3.52 -10.10 75.30
CA ALA A 275 3.84 -9.21 76.42
C ALA A 275 3.42 -9.81 77.78
N GLN A 276 2.25 -10.45 77.84
CA GLN A 276 1.78 -11.13 79.05
C GLN A 276 2.67 -12.33 79.41
N LEU A 277 3.11 -13.11 78.42
CA LEU A 277 4.06 -14.21 78.64
C LEU A 277 5.40 -13.73 79.19
N GLN A 278 5.92 -12.60 78.69
CA GLN A 278 7.16 -12.01 79.23
C GLN A 278 6.98 -11.53 80.66
N GLN A 279 5.84 -10.90 80.99
CA GLN A 279 5.55 -10.49 82.37
C GLN A 279 5.49 -11.69 83.32
N LEU A 280 4.90 -12.82 82.90
CA LEU A 280 4.89 -14.05 83.69
C LEU A 280 6.27 -14.72 83.79
N ALA A 281 7.12 -14.59 82.78
CA ALA A 281 8.44 -15.22 82.77
C ALA A 281 9.47 -14.48 83.67
N PHE A 282 9.23 -13.19 83.96
CA PHE A 282 10.13 -12.33 84.74
C PHE A 282 9.51 -11.78 86.04
N ALA A 283 8.37 -12.32 86.49
CA ALA A 283 7.69 -12.00 87.76
C ALA A 283 7.73 -13.20 88.70
#